data_AF-A0A135ICF5-F1
#
_entry.id   AF-A0A135ICF5-F1
#
_cell.length_a   1.000
_cell.length_b   1.000
_cell.length_c   1.000
_cell.angle_alpha   90.00
_cell.angle_beta   90.00
_cell.angle_gamma   90.00
#
_symmetry.space_group_name_H-M   'P 1'
#
loop_
_entity.id
_entity.type
_entity.pdbx_description
1 polymer ?
#
loop_
_entity_poly.entity_id
_entity_poly.type
_entity_poly.pdbx_seq_one_letter_code
_entity_poly.pdbx_strand_id
1 'polypeptide(L)' 'MKVNIHFEQIQIADNANYREVYRAVSDAVRQNWPTMQNMSLERQQVAQQRASSQAARQLMKTLSTGRAR' A
#
# COMPACT_ATOMS: atom_id res chain seq x y z
N MET A 1 11.28 13.24 -4.54
CA MET A 1 10.41 12.58 -5.55
C MET A 1 9.17 12.07 -4.84
N LYS A 2 7.98 12.35 -5.37
CA LYS A 2 6.68 11.91 -4.81
C LYS A 2 6.04 10.95 -5.81
N VAL A 3 5.74 9.72 -5.38
CA VAL A 3 5.06 8.70 -6.18
C VAL A 3 3.62 8.65 -5.69
N ASN A 4 2.66 8.97 -6.55
CA ASN A 4 1.25 8.85 -6.23
C ASN A 4 0.71 7.59 -6.90
N ILE A 5 0.26 6.62 -6.11
CA ILE A 5 -0.36 5.39 -6.59
C ILE A 5 -1.83 5.48 -6.15
N HIS A 6 -2.74 5.46 -7.12
CA HIS A 6 -4.17 5.46 -6.86
C HIS A 6 -4.69 4.03 -6.93
N PHE A 7 -5.55 3.65 -5.98
CA PHE A 7 -6.23 2.37 -5.96
C PHE A 7 -7.73 2.64 -6.01
N GLU A 8 -8.42 2.05 -6.99
CA GLU A 8 -9.88 2.20 -7.10
C GLU A 8 -10.60 1.38 -6.03
N GLN A 9 -10.15 0.14 -5.81
CA GLN A 9 -10.73 -0.76 -4.82
C GLN A 9 -9.67 -1.74 -4.29
N ILE A 10 -9.61 -1.89 -2.96
CA ILE A 10 -8.90 -3.00 -2.31
C ILE A 10 -9.92 -3.70 -1.43
N GLN A 11 -10.23 -4.96 -1.75
CA GLN A 11 -11.11 -5.78 -0.94
C GLN A 11 -10.32 -6.36 0.23
N ILE A 12 -10.76 -6.05 1.45
CA ILE A 12 -10.14 -6.49 2.70
C ILE A 12 -11.26 -6.98 3.62
N ALA A 13 -11.05 -8.11 4.28
CA ALA A 13 -11.99 -8.60 5.29
C ALA A 13 -12.10 -7.61 6.46
N ASP A 14 -13.29 -7.42 7.01
CA ASP A 14 -13.51 -6.43 8.09
C ASP A 14 -12.65 -6.70 9.33
N ASN A 15 -12.28 -7.95 9.59
CA ASN A 15 -11.42 -8.36 10.70
C ASN A 15 -9.94 -8.58 10.30
N ALA A 16 -9.53 -8.11 9.11
CA ALA A 16 -8.17 -8.28 8.63
C ALA A 16 -7.16 -7.65 9.59
N ASN A 17 -6.12 -8.41 9.92
CA ASN A 17 -5.00 -7.91 10.70
C ASN A 17 -4.02 -7.13 9.81
N TYR A 18 -3.07 -6.42 10.43
CA TYR A 18 -2.08 -5.64 9.70
C TYR A 18 -1.33 -6.42 8.62
N ARG A 19 -1.03 -7.71 8.84
CA ARG A 19 -0.31 -8.55 7.87
C ARG A 19 -1.14 -8.79 6.62
N GLU A 20 -2.43 -9.04 6.77
CA GLU A 20 -3.37 -9.23 5.65
C GLU A 20 -3.55 -7.93 4.86
N VAL A 21 -3.74 -6.81 5.57
CA VAL A 21 -3.82 -5.48 4.95
C VAL A 21 -2.53 -5.14 4.20
N TYR A 22 -1.38 -5.35 4.84
CA TYR A 22 -0.07 -5.10 4.22
C TYR A 22 0.14 -5.95 2.98
N ARG A 23 -0.26 -7.22 3.00
CA ARG A 23 -0.14 -8.12 1.84
C ARG A 23 -0.98 -7.61 0.67
N ALA A 24 -2.28 -7.33 0.91
CA ALA A 24 -3.17 -6.83 -0.14
C ALA A 24 -2.68 -5.52 -0.74
N VAL A 25 -2.25 -4.58 0.11
CA VAL A 25 -1.70 -3.29 -0.33
C VAL A 25 -0.37 -3.48 -1.07
N SER A 26 0.51 -4.36 -0.60
CA SER A 26 1.80 -4.61 -1.25
C SER A 26 1.63 -5.22 -2.64
N ASP A 27 0.69 -6.15 -2.80
CA ASP A 27 0.35 -6.70 -4.12
C ASP A 27 -0.22 -5.62 -5.05
N ALA A 28 -1.12 -4.77 -4.54
CA ALA A 28 -1.67 -3.66 -5.33
C ALA A 28 -0.61 -2.63 -5.74
N VAL A 29 0.30 -2.25 -4.82
CA VAL A 29 1.44 -1.36 -5.10
C VAL A 29 2.34 -1.95 -6.16
N ARG A 30 2.63 -3.26 -6.08
CA ARG A 30 3.49 -3.95 -7.05
C ARG A 30 2.87 -3.98 -8.44
N GLN A 31 1.56 -4.23 -8.54
CA GLN A 31 0.84 -4.26 -9.82
C GLN A 31 0.75 -2.89 -10.48
N ASN A 32 0.61 -1.82 -9.69
CA ASN A 32 0.45 -0.45 -10.17
C ASN A 32 1.76 0.36 -10.09
N TRP A 33 2.90 -0.29 -9.88
CA TRP A 33 4.16 0.42 -9.72
C TRP A 33 4.58 1.03 -11.07
N PRO A 34 4.79 2.36 -11.14
CA PRO A 34 5.21 2.98 -12.38
C PRO A 34 6.64 2.55 -12.73
N THR A 35 6.90 2.31 -14.02
CA THR A 35 8.25 2.05 -14.51
C THR A 35 9.11 3.31 -14.33
N MET A 36 10.08 3.27 -13.42
CA MET A 36 10.98 4.40 -13.16
C MET A 36 12.30 4.22 -13.91
N GLN A 37 12.44 4.84 -15.08
CA GLN A 37 13.64 4.69 -15.91
C GLN A 37 14.92 5.29 -15.27
N ASN A 38 14.76 6.25 -14.35
CA ASN A 38 15.87 7.00 -13.75
C ASN A 38 16.25 6.52 -12.33
N MET A 39 15.81 5.33 -11.91
CA MET A 39 16.02 4.86 -10.54
C MET A 39 16.54 3.43 -10.52
N SER A 40 17.61 3.20 -9.74
CA SER A 40 18.17 1.85 -9.57
C SER A 40 17.15 0.89 -8.97
N LEU A 41 17.21 -0.38 -9.37
CA LEU A 41 16.29 -1.43 -8.93
C LEU A 41 16.15 -1.47 -7.39
N GLU A 42 17.25 -1.34 -6.66
CA GLU A 42 17.26 -1.32 -5.20
C GLU A 42 16.45 -0.16 -4.63
N ARG A 43 16.62 1.05 -5.18
CA ARG A 43 15.82 2.22 -4.77
C ARG A 43 14.35 2.04 -5.14
N GLN A 44 14.03 1.35 -6.23
CA GLN A 44 12.64 1.01 -6.58
C GLN A 44 12.03 0.07 -5.55
N GLN A 45 12.76 -0.97 -5.15
CA GLN A 45 12.30 -1.90 -4.13
C GLN A 45 12.08 -1.22 -2.77
N VAL A 46 13.01 -0.37 -2.33
CA VAL A 46 12.85 0.40 -1.08
C VAL A 46 11.67 1.35 -1.17
N ALA A 47 11.49 2.04 -2.29
CA ALA A 47 10.34 2.93 -2.50
C ALA A 47 9.02 2.16 -2.49
N GLN A 48 8.97 0.98 -3.14
CA GLN A 48 7.81 0.08 -3.11
C GLN A 48 7.46 -0.33 -1.68
N GLN A 49 8.43 -0.85 -0.93
CA GLN A 49 8.21 -1.29 0.45
C GLN A 49 7.73 -0.16 1.36
N ARG A 50 8.29 1.05 1.20
CA ARG A 50 7.85 2.24 1.95
C ARG A 50 6.42 2.64 1.59
N ALA A 51 6.09 2.66 0.29
CA ALA A 51 4.74 2.96 -0.18
C ALA A 51 3.72 1.97 0.37
N SER A 52 3.99 0.66 0.27
CA SER A 52 3.13 -0.40 0.80
C SER A 52 2.92 -0.27 2.31
N SER A 53 4.00 -0.03 3.05
CA SER A 53 3.93 0.11 4.52
C SER A 53 3.11 1.34 4.94
N GLN A 54 3.29 2.46 4.25
CA GLN A 54 2.57 3.70 4.56
C GLN A 54 1.08 3.57 4.23
N ALA A 55 0.75 3.04 3.05
CA ALA A 55 -0.62 2.82 2.63
C ALA A 55 -1.34 1.81 3.55
N ALA A 56 -0.68 0.71 3.94
CA ALA A 56 -1.25 -0.26 4.87
C ALA A 56 -1.56 0.36 6.24
N ARG A 57 -0.65 1.20 6.77
CA ARG A 57 -0.89 1.94 8.03
C ARG A 57 -2.06 2.92 7.93
N GLN A 58 -2.18 3.63 6.82
CA GLN A 58 -3.30 4.55 6.59
C GLN A 58 -4.62 3.79 6.49
N LEU A 59 -4.65 2.68 5.77
CA LEU A 59 -5.84 1.85 5.61
C LEU A 59 -6.28 1.23 6.94
N MET A 60 -5.34 0.70 7.73
CA MET A 60 -5.62 0.23 9.10
C MET A 60 -6.20 1.32 9.99
N LYS A 61 -5.68 2.56 9.92
CA LYS A 61 -6.25 3.68 10.67
C LYS A 61 -7.70 3.94 10.26
N THR A 62 -7.98 4.01 8.95
CA THR A 62 -9.32 4.23 8.41
C THR A 62 -10.30 3.12 8.80
N LEU A 63 -9.87 1.85 8.75
CA LEU A 63 -10.68 0.71 9.19
C LEU A 63 -10.99 0.79 10.68
N SER A 64 -10.02 1.18 11.52
CA SER A 64 -10.24 1.38 12.95
C SER A 64 -11.18 2.54 13.27
N THR A 65 -11.10 3.67 12.56
CA THR A 65 -12.03 4.81 12.77
C THR A 65 -13.42 4.56 12.19
N GLY A 66 -13.53 3.83 11.07
CA GLY A 66 -14.81 3.45 10.46
C GLY A 66 -15.59 2.46 11.32
N ARG A 67 -14.91 1.58 12.06
CA ARG A 67 -15.52 0.61 12.98
C ARG A 67 -16.08 1.22 14.28
N ALA A 68 -15.73 2.48 14.58
CA ALA A 68 -16.19 3.19 15.78
C ALA A 68 -17.46 4.03 15.55
N ARG A 69 -18.04 3.99 14.35
CA ARG A 69 -19.30 4.66 14.00
C ARG A 69 -20.43 3.67 13.78
#